data_AF-A0A6I3AP25-F1
#
_entry.id   AF-A0A6I3AP25-F1
#
_cell.length_a   1.000
_cell.length_b   1.000
_cell.length_c   1.000
_cell.angle_alpha   90.00
_cell.angle_beta   90.00
_cell.angle_gamma   90.00
#
_symmetry.space_group_name_H-M   'P 1'
#
loop_
_entity.id
_entity.type
_entity.pdbx_description
1 polymer ?
#
loop_
_entity_poly.entity_id
_entity_poly.type
_entity_poly.pdbx_seq_one_letter_code
_entity_poly.pdbx_strand_id
1 'polypeptide(L)' 'MATGDLLIGWLLLRQAEVAVAALAAGASDRDRPFYLGKIETAKWFARNRLPLLAAERAVAEATTLEVMELTEESF' A
#
# COMPACT_ATOMS: atom_id res chain seq x y z
N MET A 1 -2.33 -11.18 -2.98
CA MET A 1 -2.60 -9.73 -3.11
C MET A 1 -1.61 -8.89 -2.30
N ALA A 2 -1.29 -9.28 -1.06
CA ALA A 2 -0.36 -8.58 -0.14
C ALA A 2 0.99 -8.11 -0.74
N THR A 3 1.68 -8.95 -1.50
CA THR A 3 2.99 -8.59 -2.10
C THR A 3 2.87 -7.44 -3.10
N GLY A 4 1.74 -7.36 -3.83
CA GLY A 4 1.48 -6.27 -4.77
C GLY A 4 1.30 -4.94 -4.05
N ASP A 5 0.52 -4.93 -2.97
CA ASP A 5 0.31 -3.73 -2.15
C ASP A 5 1.63 -3.23 -1.52
N LEU A 6 2.50 -4.15 -1.10
CA LEU A 6 3.84 -3.79 -0.60
C LEU A 6 4.68 -3.11 -1.68
N LEU A 7 4.74 -3.67 -2.89
CA LEU A 7 5.50 -3.10 -4.01
C LEU A 7 4.93 -1.74 -4.44
N ILE A 8 3.61 -1.62 -4.51
CA ILE A 8 2.94 -0.34 -4.84
C ILE A 8 3.29 0.71 -3.79
N GLY A 9 3.18 0.37 -2.50
CA GLY A 9 3.55 1.27 -1.41
C GLY A 9 4.99 1.76 -1.51
N TRP A 10 5.93 0.86 -1.80
CA TRP A 10 7.35 1.21 -1.99
C TRP A 10 7.56 2.15 -3.18
N LEU A 11 6.96 1.84 -4.33
CA LEU A 11 7.09 2.68 -5.53
C LEU A 11 6.47 4.06 -5.34
N LEU A 12 5.35 4.16 -4.62
CA LEU A 12 4.74 5.45 -4.27
C LEU A 12 5.64 6.29 -3.36
N LEU A 13 6.26 5.69 -2.35
CA LEU A 13 7.23 6.39 -1.49
C LEU A 13 8.44 6.88 -2.28
N ARG A 14 8.97 6.06 -3.20
CA ARG A 14 10.06 6.47 -4.09
C ARG A 14 9.66 7.63 -5.01
N GLN A 15 8.44 7.62 -5.54
CA GLN A 15 7.91 8.76 -6.31
C GLN A 15 7.75 10.02 -5.45
N ALA A 16 7.32 9.87 -4.19
CA ALA A 16 7.20 10.99 -3.26
C ALA A 16 8.58 11.61 -2.94
N GLU A 17 9.63 10.80 -2.80
CA GLU A 17 11.00 11.29 -2.60
C GLU A 17 11.47 12.14 -3.79
N VAL A 18 11.25 11.66 -5.03
CA VAL A 18 11.55 12.42 -6.25
C VAL A 18 10.73 13.71 -6.30
N ALA A 19 9.45 13.66 -5.89
CA ALA A 19 8.58 14.83 -5.86
C ALA A 19 9.05 15.89 -4.85
N VAL A 20 9.49 15.47 -3.65
CA VAL A 20 10.08 16.37 -2.65
C VAL A 20 11.34 17.03 -3.21
N ALA A 21 12.23 16.25 -3.83
CA ALA A 21 13.45 16.78 -4.44
C ALA A 21 13.16 17.78 -5.57
N ALA A 22 12.18 17.49 -6.43
CA ALA A 22 11.78 18.39 -7.52
C ALA A 22 11.17 19.70 -7.00
N LEU A 23 10.36 19.64 -5.95
CA LEU A 23 9.82 20.84 -5.29
C LEU A 23 10.94 21.69 -4.67
N ALA A 24 11.91 21.06 -4.01
CA ALA A 24 13.08 21.74 -3.43
C ALA A 24 13.98 22.38 -4.50
N ALA A 25 14.08 21.78 -5.68
CA ALA A 25 14.83 22.30 -6.83
C ALA A 25 14.12 23.45 -7.58
N GLY A 26 12.94 23.89 -7.12
CA GLY A 26 12.21 25.00 -7.71
C GLY A 26 11.32 24.62 -8.89
N ALA A 27 10.63 23.47 -8.80
CA ALA A 27 9.63 23.06 -9.80
C ALA A 27 8.65 24.20 -10.15
N SER A 28 8.26 24.25 -11.44
CA SER A 28 7.36 25.25 -11.98
C SER A 28 6.00 25.27 -11.26
N ASP A 29 5.32 26.41 -11.25
CA ASP A 29 4.00 26.53 -10.61
C ASP A 29 2.96 25.59 -11.26
N ARG A 30 3.14 25.26 -12.54
CA ARG A 30 2.31 24.28 -13.25
C ARG A 30 2.49 22.86 -12.71
N ASP A 31 3.72 22.47 -12.37
CA ASP A 31 4.06 21.09 -11.98
C ASP A 31 3.99 20.90 -10.45
N ARG A 32 3.97 21.98 -9.67
CA ARG A 32 3.87 21.95 -8.20
C ARG A 32 2.66 21.13 -7.68
N PRO A 33 1.42 21.28 -8.20
CA PRO A 33 0.28 20.49 -7.73
C PRO A 33 0.46 18.99 -7.97
N PHE A 34 1.11 18.60 -9.07
CA PHE A 34 1.38 17.20 -9.38
C PHE A 34 2.31 16.56 -8.34
N TYR A 35 3.42 17.24 -8.00
CA TYR A 35 4.37 16.74 -7.01
C TYR A 35 3.77 16.67 -5.60
N LEU A 36 2.97 17.66 -5.21
CA LEU A 36 2.22 17.62 -3.94
C LEU A 36 1.25 16.43 -3.92
N GLY A 37 0.54 16.18 -5.02
CA GLY A 37 -0.35 15.03 -5.15
C GLY A 37 0.38 13.69 -4.97
N LYS A 38 1.60 13.54 -5.50
CA LYS A 38 2.42 12.34 -5.31
C LYS A 38 2.78 12.10 -3.85
N ILE A 39 3.16 13.16 -3.14
CA ILE A 39 3.51 13.08 -1.72
C ILE A 39 2.29 12.67 -0.88
N GLU A 40 1.14 13.32 -1.08
CA GLU A 40 -0.06 13.02 -0.30
C GLU A 40 -0.64 11.64 -0.64
N THR A 41 -0.59 11.21 -1.90
CA THR A 41 -0.98 9.85 -2.30
C THR A 41 -0.13 8.79 -1.59
N ALA A 42 1.19 8.98 -1.56
CA ALA A 42 2.08 8.04 -0.89
C ALA A 42 1.82 7.99 0.63
N LYS A 43 1.62 9.14 1.28
CA LYS A 43 1.27 9.20 2.70
C LYS A 43 -0.06 8.49 2.99
N TRP A 44 -1.09 8.75 2.18
CA TRP A 44 -2.39 8.12 2.35
C TRP A 44 -2.28 6.60 2.19
N PHE A 45 -1.60 6.12 1.15
CA PHE A 45 -1.45 4.69 0.91
C PHE A 45 -0.71 3.99 2.06
N ALA A 46 0.39 4.59 2.53
CA ALA A 46 1.16 4.05 3.64
C ALA A 46 0.36 3.98 4.95
N ARG A 47 -0.52 4.95 5.21
CA ARG A 47 -1.33 5.03 6.43
C ARG A 47 -2.60 4.19 6.40
N ASN A 48 -3.17 3.95 5.22
CA ASN A 48 -4.50 3.33 5.10
C ASN A 48 -4.46 1.92 4.50
N ARG A 49 -3.49 1.61 3.62
CA ARG A 49 -3.43 0.32 2.95
C ARG A 49 -2.41 -0.62 3.57
N LEU A 50 -1.19 -0.15 3.82
CA LEU A 50 -0.12 -1.01 4.37
C LEU A 50 -0.44 -1.66 5.72
N PRO A 51 -1.17 -1.02 6.66
CA PRO A 51 -1.52 -1.67 7.93
C PRO A 51 -2.36 -2.93 7.77
N LEU A 52 -3.16 -3.03 6.70
CA LEU A 52 -3.99 -4.22 6.44
C LEU A 52 -3.13 -5.47 6.21
N LEU A 53 -1.90 -5.32 5.72
CA LEU A 53 -0.97 -6.44 5.53
C LEU A 53 -0.65 -7.17 6.85
N ALA A 54 -0.65 -6.46 7.98
CA ALA A 54 -0.42 -7.09 9.28
C ALA A 54 -1.61 -7.99 9.68
N ALA A 55 -2.84 -7.55 9.40
CA ALA A 55 -4.04 -8.34 9.65
C ALA A 55 -4.10 -9.56 8.71
N GLU A 56 -3.85 -9.37 7.42
CA GLU A 56 -3.79 -10.46 6.43
C GLU A 56 -2.72 -11.51 6.79
N ARG A 57 -1.54 -11.06 7.26
CA ARG A 57 -0.50 -11.97 7.75
C ARG A 57 -1.01 -12.80 8.93
N ALA A 58 -1.63 -12.17 9.92
CA ALA A 58 -2.15 -12.87 11.09
C ALA A 58 -3.21 -13.91 10.74
N VAL A 59 -4.11 -13.61 9.79
CA VAL A 59 -5.10 -14.56 9.28
C VAL A 59 -4.44 -15.74 8.58
N ALA A 60 -3.44 -15.47 7.72
CA ALA A 60 -2.70 -16.52 7.03
C ALA A 60 -1.92 -17.41 8.02
N GLU A 61 -1.31 -16.83 9.05
CA GLU A 61 -0.59 -17.55 10.11
C GLU A 61 -1.53 -18.41 10.96
N ALA A 62 -2.78 -17.98 11.16
CA ALA A 62 -3.80 -18.69 11.92
C ALA A 62 -4.59 -19.71 11.08
N THR A 63 -4.28 -19.89 9.80
CA THR A 63 -5.05 -20.78 8.92
C THR A 63 -4.88 -22.24 9.33
N THR A 64 -6.02 -22.94 9.51
CA THR A 64 -6.08 -24.37 9.85
C THR A 64 -6.82 -25.15 8.76
N LEU A 65 -6.93 -26.48 8.94
CA LEU A 65 -7.66 -27.37 8.02
C LEU A 65 -9.14 -27.54 8.39
N GLU A 66 -9.66 -26.84 9.40
CA GLU A 66 -11.02 -27.04 9.92
C GLU A 66 -12.10 -26.96 8.82
N VAL A 67 -11.98 -26.01 7.88
CA VAL A 67 -12.90 -25.88 6.75
C VAL A 67 -12.85 -27.09 5.81
N MET A 68 -11.67 -27.71 5.66
CA MET A 68 -11.47 -28.88 4.79
C MET A 68 -11.98 -30.18 5.40
N GLU A 69 -12.25 -30.22 6.71
CA GLU A 69 -12.75 -31.39 7.44
C GLU A 69 -14.29 -31.42 7.53
N LEU A 70 -14.96 -30.34 7.13
CA LEU A 70 -16.41 -30.26 7.11
C LEU A 70 -16.98 -31.23 6.07
N THR A 71 -18.10 -31.87 6.41
CA THR A 71 -18.82 -32.74 5.47
C THR A 71 -19.41 -31.89 4.35
N GLU A 72 -19.37 -32.40 3.11
CA GLU A 72 -19.95 -31.70 1.96
C GLU A 72 -21.44 -31.39 2.15
N GLU A 73 -22.17 -32.25 2.87
CA GLU A 73 -23.58 -32.05 3.24
C GLU A 73 -23.85 -30.79 4.09
N SER A 74 -22.80 -30.16 4.65
CA SER A 74 -22.91 -28.95 5.45
C SER A 74 -22.92 -27.64 4.64
N PHE A 75 -22.84 -27.72 3.31
CA PHE A 75 -22.76 -26.57 2.39
C PHE A 75 -23.89 -26.55 1.34
#